data_AF-A0AAU4PZI7-F1
#
_entry.id   AF-A0AAU4PZI7-F1
#
_cell.length_a   1.000
_cell.length_b   1.000
_cell.length_c   1.000
_cell.angle_alpha   90.00
_cell.angle_beta   90.00
_cell.angle_gamma   90.00
#
_symmetry.space_group_name_H-M   'P 1'
#
loop_
_entity.id
_entity.type
_entity.pdbx_description
1 polymer ?
#
loop_
_entity_poly.entity_id
_entity_poly.type
_entity_poly.pdbx_seq_one_letter_code
_entity_poly.pdbx_strand_id
1 'polypeptide(L)'
;MTHAMLKGANVPFDATAVRAVLRWSSGQGVPTVDASALLLTADGRVRSDGDFVFYNQPRHPSGKVWRLGQKRVADGMTDTVQADLSGVPEEITRILVTASTDPDATPFETVRSLRLSLYDAGAEGAEPIAYFDIKPETGAETAMICGELYRRGDGWRLRAVGEGYSDGLVGLATDFGISVDESAEPDAASADGPEPVPGPPVAEPAPPLVAPGPMPEAAPVPATSFPLPPQQPPSYGYPPAAATQQQPPAYGYPQPVSAWPDPAFKLPPQGPQFIGQ
;
A
#
# COMPACT_ATOMS: atom_id res chain seq x y z
N MET A 1 -12.07 22.55 7.71
CA MET A 1 -10.77 23.19 7.43
C MET A 1 -9.68 22.16 7.63
N THR A 2 -8.72 22.11 6.71
CA THR A 2 -7.55 21.22 6.79
C THR A 2 -6.53 21.72 7.81
N HIS A 3 -6.07 20.86 8.72
CA HIS A 3 -5.05 21.23 9.72
C HIS A 3 -3.63 20.86 9.27
N ALA A 4 -2.78 21.85 9.08
CA ALA A 4 -1.34 21.62 8.94
C ALA A 4 -0.72 21.37 10.32
N MET A 5 0.00 20.26 10.48
CA MET A 5 0.56 19.82 11.76
C MET A 5 2.08 19.96 11.79
N LEU A 6 2.61 20.33 12.95
CA LEU A 6 4.04 20.20 13.28
C LEU A 6 4.30 18.89 14.02
N LYS A 7 5.54 18.39 14.01
CA LYS A 7 5.96 17.23 14.81
C LYS A 7 5.53 17.43 16.28
N GLY A 8 4.84 16.44 16.83
CA GLY A 8 4.28 16.44 18.19
C GLY A 8 2.88 17.04 18.31
N ALA A 9 2.39 17.80 17.32
CA ALA A 9 1.04 18.36 17.35
C ALA A 9 -0.03 17.26 17.28
N ASN A 10 -1.22 17.54 17.81
CA ASN A 10 -2.36 16.63 17.73
C ASN A 10 -3.67 17.38 17.51
N VAL A 11 -4.61 16.74 16.81
CA VAL A 11 -5.89 17.32 16.43
C VAL A 11 -7.01 16.27 16.61
N PRO A 12 -8.16 16.64 17.20
CA PRO A 12 -9.33 15.75 17.24
C PRO A 12 -9.99 15.68 15.87
N PHE A 13 -10.71 14.59 15.63
CA PHE A 13 -11.56 14.44 14.45
C PHE A 13 -12.77 13.56 14.75
N ASP A 14 -13.87 13.81 14.02
CA ASP A 14 -15.17 13.17 14.27
C ASP A 14 -15.50 12.04 13.26
N ALA A 15 -14.61 11.79 12.30
CA ALA A 15 -14.81 10.76 11.29
C ALA A 15 -14.81 9.34 11.91
N THR A 16 -15.82 8.54 11.57
CA THR A 16 -15.96 7.16 12.05
C THR A 16 -15.09 6.17 11.26
N ALA A 17 -14.72 6.53 10.04
CA ALA A 17 -13.77 5.81 9.22
C ALA A 17 -12.80 6.81 8.57
N VAL A 18 -11.51 6.44 8.52
CA VAL A 18 -10.44 7.33 8.04
C VAL A 18 -9.52 6.63 7.05
N ARG A 19 -8.92 7.41 6.14
CA ARG A 19 -7.82 7.00 5.27
C ARG A 19 -6.58 7.79 5.63
N ALA A 20 -5.57 7.11 6.17
CA ALA A 20 -4.24 7.63 6.36
C ALA A 20 -3.42 7.37 5.08
N VAL A 21 -3.13 8.44 4.35
CA VAL A 21 -2.42 8.40 3.07
C VAL A 21 -1.01 8.91 3.29
N LEU A 22 -0.02 8.05 3.05
CA LEU A 22 1.36 8.46 2.89
C LEU A 22 1.61 8.83 1.44
N ARG A 23 2.30 9.94 1.21
CA ARG A 23 2.68 10.43 -0.11
C ARG A 23 4.16 10.80 -0.11
N TRP A 24 4.86 10.47 -1.19
CA TRP A 24 6.24 10.86 -1.42
C TRP A 24 6.53 11.05 -2.91
N SER A 25 7.56 11.83 -3.22
CA SER A 25 8.05 12.01 -4.59
C SER A 25 8.73 10.74 -5.08
N SER A 26 8.42 10.31 -6.31
CA SER A 26 9.16 9.22 -6.97
C SER A 26 10.27 9.76 -7.86
N GLY A 27 11.34 8.99 -8.04
CA GLY A 27 12.44 9.36 -8.93
C GLY A 27 13.55 8.32 -8.94
N GLN A 28 14.58 8.55 -9.75
CA GLN A 28 15.77 7.70 -9.74
C GLN A 28 16.46 7.76 -8.36
N GLY A 29 16.76 6.60 -7.78
CA GLY A 29 17.39 6.50 -6.46
C GLY A 29 16.46 6.75 -5.28
N VAL A 30 15.15 6.87 -5.50
CA VAL A 30 14.16 6.87 -4.41
C VAL A 30 13.72 5.42 -4.17
N PRO A 31 13.79 4.92 -2.91
CA PRO A 31 13.40 3.55 -2.59
C PRO A 31 11.88 3.36 -2.68
N THR A 32 11.46 2.10 -2.72
CA THR A 32 10.07 1.74 -2.46
C THR A 32 9.76 2.06 -0.99
N VAL A 33 8.58 2.64 -0.73
CA VAL A 33 8.14 2.98 0.63
C VAL A 33 6.80 2.32 0.90
N ASP A 34 6.74 1.42 1.87
CA ASP A 34 5.53 0.71 2.24
C ASP A 34 4.91 1.31 3.51
N ALA A 35 3.61 1.63 3.43
CA ALA A 35 2.82 1.99 4.60
C ALA A 35 2.39 0.73 5.34
N SER A 36 2.53 0.75 6.66
CA SER A 36 2.03 -0.29 7.56
C SER A 36 1.28 0.32 8.73
N ALA A 37 0.58 -0.51 9.51
CA ALA A 37 -0.07 -0.07 10.73
C ALA A 37 0.09 -1.07 11.88
N LEU A 38 0.42 -0.57 13.06
CA LEU A 38 0.48 -1.35 14.30
C LEU A 38 -0.67 -0.93 15.21
N LEU A 39 -1.47 -1.90 15.64
CA LEU A 39 -2.58 -1.69 16.56
C LEU A 39 -2.10 -2.01 17.98
N LEU A 40 -2.15 -1.02 18.88
CA LEU A 40 -1.57 -1.11 20.21
C LEU A 40 -2.63 -1.03 21.30
N THR A 41 -2.43 -1.80 22.35
CA THR A 41 -3.22 -1.74 23.58
C THR A 41 -2.86 -0.52 24.43
N ALA A 42 -3.52 -0.36 25.59
CA ALA A 42 -3.18 0.67 26.56
C ALA A 42 -1.72 0.59 27.07
N ASP A 43 -1.14 -0.62 27.06
CA ASP A 43 0.24 -0.88 27.46
C ASP A 43 1.27 -0.44 26.40
N GLY A 44 0.79 0.04 25.24
CA GLY A 44 1.65 0.45 24.13
C GLY A 44 2.31 -0.72 23.41
N ARG A 45 1.72 -1.92 23.48
CA ARG A 45 2.19 -3.12 22.77
C ARG A 45 1.05 -3.75 21.96
N VAL A 46 1.43 -4.57 20.99
CA VAL A 46 0.51 -5.45 20.27
C VAL A 46 0.06 -6.61 21.16
N ARG A 47 -1.11 -7.20 20.89
CA ARG A 47 -1.57 -8.42 21.58
C ARG A 47 -0.97 -9.68 20.99
N SER A 48 -0.69 -9.64 19.68
CA SER A 48 -0.07 -10.70 18.88
C SER A 48 0.43 -10.11 17.57
N ASP A 49 1.16 -10.90 16.77
CA ASP A 49 1.60 -10.48 15.43
C ASP A 49 0.42 -10.17 14.48
N GLY A 50 -0.78 -10.66 14.80
CA GLY A 50 -2.03 -10.31 14.11
C GLY A 50 -2.40 -8.82 14.17
N ASP A 51 -1.90 -8.07 15.17
CA ASP A 51 -2.16 -6.64 15.31
C ASP A 51 -1.24 -5.77 14.40
N PHE A 52 -0.41 -6.40 13.57
CA PHE A 52 0.41 -5.73 12.56
C PHE A 52 -0.16 -5.89 11.14
N VAL A 53 -0.49 -4.76 10.51
CA VAL A 53 -1.00 -4.70 9.13
C VAL A 53 0.10 -4.18 8.21
N PHE A 54 0.51 -5.00 7.25
CA PHE A 54 1.59 -4.69 6.30
C PHE A 54 1.33 -5.39 4.96
N TYR A 55 2.29 -5.38 4.03
CA TYR A 55 2.05 -5.90 2.68
C TYR A 55 1.67 -7.39 2.63
N ASN A 56 2.25 -8.24 3.49
CA ASN A 56 1.95 -9.68 3.52
C ASN A 56 0.70 -10.03 4.36
N GLN A 57 0.32 -9.12 5.27
CA GLN A 57 -0.91 -9.18 6.05
C GLN A 57 -1.68 -7.87 5.88
N PRO A 58 -2.32 -7.64 4.72
CA PRO A 58 -2.90 -6.33 4.38
C PRO A 58 -4.17 -6.01 5.17
N ARG A 59 -4.63 -6.89 6.05
CA ARG A 59 -5.87 -6.71 6.81
C ARG A 59 -5.71 -7.26 8.22
N HIS A 60 -6.10 -6.45 9.20
CA HIS A 60 -6.18 -6.85 10.60
C HIS A 60 -7.28 -7.92 10.80
N PRO A 61 -7.14 -8.89 11.74
CA PRO A 61 -8.13 -9.93 12.00
C PRO A 61 -9.54 -9.43 12.32
N SER A 62 -9.70 -8.24 12.92
CA SER A 62 -11.03 -7.64 13.13
C SER A 62 -11.72 -7.20 11.83
N GLY A 63 -10.97 -7.09 10.73
CA GLY A 63 -11.42 -6.53 9.47
C GLY A 63 -11.61 -5.01 9.47
N LYS A 64 -11.20 -4.32 10.54
CA LYS A 64 -11.46 -2.88 10.72
C LYS A 64 -10.30 -1.98 10.36
N VAL A 65 -9.11 -2.54 10.17
CA VAL A 65 -7.93 -1.81 9.67
C VAL A 65 -7.34 -2.62 8.53
N TRP A 66 -7.04 -1.96 7.42
CA TRP A 66 -6.46 -2.62 6.25
C TRP A 66 -5.63 -1.64 5.41
N ARG A 67 -4.63 -2.18 4.71
CA ARG A 67 -3.82 -1.48 3.72
C ARG A 67 -4.50 -1.59 2.35
N LEU A 68 -4.60 -0.48 1.63
CA LEU A 68 -5.08 -0.43 0.24
C LEU A 68 -3.95 -0.60 -0.77
N GLY A 69 -2.71 -0.36 -0.35
CA GLY A 69 -1.52 -0.55 -1.15
C GLY A 69 -1.09 0.68 -1.93
N GLN A 70 0.07 0.54 -2.57
CA GLN A 70 0.70 1.61 -3.32
C GLN A 70 -0.04 1.98 -4.60
N LYS A 71 -0.05 3.27 -4.92
CA LYS A 71 -0.60 3.83 -6.15
C LYS A 71 0.31 4.93 -6.69
N ARG A 72 0.45 4.99 -8.01
CA ARG A 72 1.09 6.11 -8.69
C ARG A 72 0.10 7.27 -8.79
N VAL A 73 0.55 8.47 -8.44
CA VAL A 73 -0.18 9.73 -8.61
C VAL A 73 0.63 10.71 -9.45
N ALA A 74 0.02 11.81 -9.90
CA ALA A 74 0.67 12.77 -10.80
C ALA A 74 2.01 13.28 -10.27
N ASP A 75 2.08 13.64 -8.98
CA ASP A 75 3.31 14.11 -8.34
C ASP A 75 3.79 13.15 -7.25
N GLY A 76 3.93 11.87 -7.63
CA GLY A 76 4.68 10.88 -6.84
C GLY A 76 3.98 9.54 -6.67
N MET A 77 4.22 8.93 -5.52
CA MET A 77 3.62 7.67 -5.08
C MET A 77 2.85 7.90 -3.80
N THR A 78 1.83 7.07 -3.59
CA THR A 78 1.11 7.02 -2.33
C THR A 78 0.95 5.59 -1.86
N ASP A 79 0.82 5.38 -0.56
CA ASP A 79 0.31 4.16 0.04
C ASP A 79 -0.70 4.55 1.12
N THR A 80 -1.66 3.68 1.40
CA THR A 80 -2.83 4.05 2.20
C THR A 80 -3.22 2.94 3.17
N VAL A 81 -3.39 3.33 4.42
CA VAL A 81 -4.05 2.53 5.46
C VAL A 81 -5.43 3.12 5.70
N GLN A 82 -6.45 2.28 5.67
CA GLN A 82 -7.82 2.66 6.00
C GLN A 82 -8.26 1.98 7.30
N ALA A 83 -8.98 2.71 8.15
CA ALA A 83 -9.49 2.22 9.42
C ALA A 83 -10.96 2.62 9.60
N ASP A 84 -11.83 1.65 9.87
CA ASP A 84 -13.17 1.85 10.42
C ASP A 84 -13.05 1.87 11.95
N LEU A 85 -12.86 3.07 12.49
CA LEU A 85 -12.56 3.33 13.90
C LEU A 85 -13.72 2.96 14.82
N SER A 86 -14.95 2.98 14.30
CA SER A 86 -16.15 2.59 15.05
C SER A 86 -16.17 1.10 15.40
N GLY A 87 -15.48 0.26 14.61
CA GLY A 87 -15.41 -1.18 14.83
C GLY A 87 -14.09 -1.67 15.43
N VAL A 88 -13.10 -0.80 15.60
CA VAL A 88 -11.81 -1.19 16.19
C VAL A 88 -12.06 -1.69 17.62
N PRO A 89 -11.55 -2.89 18.00
CA PRO A 89 -11.74 -3.44 19.35
C PRO A 89 -11.34 -2.43 20.44
N GLU A 90 -12.08 -2.40 21.55
CA GLU A 90 -11.87 -1.40 22.62
C GLU A 90 -10.51 -1.51 23.30
N GLU A 91 -9.94 -2.72 23.32
CA GLU A 91 -8.59 -2.98 23.80
C GLU A 91 -7.52 -2.21 23.02
N ILE A 92 -7.77 -1.92 21.73
CA ILE A 92 -6.86 -1.16 20.88
C ILE A 92 -7.09 0.33 21.11
N THR A 93 -6.11 0.95 21.77
CA THR A 93 -6.16 2.37 22.12
C THR A 93 -5.42 3.27 21.13
N ARG A 94 -4.50 2.70 20.34
CA ARG A 94 -3.70 3.43 19.35
C ARG A 94 -3.50 2.62 18.08
N ILE A 95 -3.39 3.32 16.96
CA ILE A 95 -3.02 2.79 15.65
C ILE A 95 -1.86 3.64 15.15
N LEU A 96 -0.67 3.07 15.13
CA LEU A 96 0.49 3.71 14.51
C LEU A 96 0.40 3.55 13.01
N VAL A 97 0.64 4.63 12.27
CA VAL A 97 0.85 4.60 10.82
C VAL A 97 2.34 4.73 10.58
N THR A 98 2.93 3.70 10.00
CA THR A 98 4.37 3.61 9.80
C THR A 98 4.71 3.55 8.31
N ALA A 99 5.95 3.96 7.99
CA ALA A 99 6.54 3.84 6.67
C ALA A 99 7.85 3.06 6.79
N SER A 100 8.15 2.19 5.84
CA SER A 100 9.44 1.50 5.77
C SER A 100 9.92 1.39 4.34
N THR A 101 11.23 1.35 4.17
CA THR A 101 11.90 0.96 2.92
C THR A 101 12.43 -0.46 3.06
N ASP A 102 12.82 -1.09 1.94
CA ASP A 102 13.53 -2.36 2.01
C ASP A 102 14.85 -2.21 2.81
N PRO A 103 15.28 -3.23 3.58
CA PRO A 103 16.50 -3.17 4.37
C PRO A 103 17.76 -2.89 3.55
N ASP A 104 17.81 -3.40 2.31
CA ASP A 104 18.93 -3.21 1.39
C ASP A 104 18.81 -1.94 0.54
N ALA A 105 17.74 -1.15 0.73
CA ALA A 105 17.50 0.07 -0.03
C ALA A 105 18.14 1.30 0.62
N THR A 106 18.13 2.42 -0.11
CA THR A 106 18.61 3.69 0.41
C THR A 106 17.71 4.22 1.54
N PRO A 107 18.26 4.90 2.55
CA PRO A 107 17.47 5.45 3.66
C PRO A 107 16.46 6.52 3.24
N PHE A 108 15.59 6.89 4.19
CA PHE A 108 14.56 7.92 4.04
C PHE A 108 15.10 9.31 3.68
N GLU A 109 16.40 9.59 3.84
CA GLU A 109 17.03 10.84 3.39
C GLU A 109 16.81 11.12 1.88
N THR A 110 16.68 10.05 1.10
CA THR A 110 16.45 10.10 -0.35
C THR A 110 14.96 10.29 -0.69
N VAL A 111 14.06 10.00 0.25
CA VAL A 111 12.60 10.10 0.08
C VAL A 111 12.19 11.56 0.28
N ARG A 112 11.88 12.23 -0.84
CA ARG A 112 11.48 13.65 -0.83
C ARG A 112 9.97 13.80 -0.66
N SER A 113 9.58 14.91 -0.03
CA SER A 113 8.17 15.30 0.14
C SER A 113 7.32 14.22 0.83
N LEU A 114 7.89 13.49 1.80
CA LEU A 114 7.15 12.52 2.59
C LEU A 114 6.10 13.25 3.44
N ARG A 115 4.83 12.91 3.26
CA ARG A 115 3.70 13.52 3.95
C ARG A 115 2.69 12.46 4.36
N LEU A 116 2.21 12.56 5.59
CA LEU A 116 1.01 11.88 6.07
C LEU A 116 -0.19 12.82 5.94
N SER A 117 -1.26 12.37 5.30
CA SER A 117 -2.54 13.06 5.21
C SER A 117 -3.66 12.15 5.73
N LEU A 118 -4.49 12.67 6.62
CA LEU A 118 -5.65 11.95 7.14
C LEU A 118 -6.92 12.46 6.46
N TYR A 119 -7.68 11.57 5.84
CA TYR A 119 -8.96 11.88 5.20
C TYR A 119 -10.09 11.17 5.94
N ASP A 120 -11.28 11.76 5.89
CA ASP A 120 -12.51 11.01 6.16
C ASP A 120 -12.71 9.98 5.03
N ALA A 121 -12.94 8.72 5.38
CA ALA A 121 -13.19 7.66 4.41
C ALA A 121 -14.60 7.71 3.82
N GLY A 122 -15.58 8.24 4.57
CA GLY A 122 -16.97 8.38 4.16
C GLY A 122 -17.23 9.59 3.25
N ALA A 123 -16.33 10.56 3.23
CA ALA A 123 -16.41 11.74 2.36
C ALA A 123 -15.42 11.61 1.18
N GLU A 124 -15.88 11.08 0.05
CA GLU A 124 -15.06 11.03 -1.17
C GLU A 124 -14.79 12.42 -1.74
N GLY A 125 -13.56 12.65 -2.19
CA GLY A 125 -13.14 13.93 -2.78
C GLY A 125 -12.98 15.09 -1.78
N ALA A 126 -13.15 14.85 -0.49
CA ALA A 126 -12.94 15.87 0.53
C ALA A 126 -11.45 16.22 0.72
N GLU A 127 -11.20 17.44 1.20
CA GLU A 127 -9.87 17.82 1.70
C GLU A 127 -9.46 16.96 2.91
N PRO A 128 -8.15 16.78 3.16
CA PRO A 128 -7.70 16.07 4.34
C PRO A 128 -8.13 16.80 5.61
N ILE A 129 -8.51 16.04 6.63
CA ILE A 129 -8.77 16.55 7.98
C ILE A 129 -7.52 17.25 8.52
N ALA A 130 -6.36 16.62 8.30
CA ALA A 130 -5.06 17.11 8.71
C ALA A 130 -3.93 16.50 7.86
N TYR A 131 -2.78 17.18 7.82
CA TYR A 131 -1.56 16.65 7.22
C TYR A 131 -0.32 17.04 8.00
N PHE A 132 0.73 16.24 7.84
CA PHE A 132 2.03 16.40 8.48
C PHE A 132 3.14 16.10 7.47
N ASP A 133 4.02 17.09 7.24
CA ASP A 133 5.25 16.90 6.45
C ASP A 133 6.33 16.28 7.32
N ILE A 134 6.82 15.12 6.89
CA ILE A 134 7.76 14.29 7.65
C ILE A 134 9.15 14.50 7.08
N LYS A 135 10.14 14.62 7.97
CA LYS A 135 11.55 14.71 7.60
C LYS A 135 12.36 13.70 8.42
N PRO A 136 13.26 12.93 7.80
CA PRO A 136 14.24 12.13 8.54
C PRO A 136 15.15 13.06 9.35
N GLU A 137 15.61 12.59 10.51
CA GLU A 137 16.38 13.41 11.46
C GLU A 137 17.87 13.10 11.41
N THR A 138 18.21 11.82 11.29
CA THR A 138 19.58 11.29 11.25
C THR A 138 20.03 11.01 9.82
N GLY A 139 19.09 10.77 8.90
CA GLY A 139 19.35 10.39 7.51
C GLY A 139 19.67 8.90 7.32
N ALA A 140 19.83 8.14 8.41
CA ALA A 140 20.09 6.71 8.38
C ALA A 140 18.81 5.86 8.52
N GLU A 141 17.65 6.50 8.68
CA GLU A 141 16.42 5.78 8.98
C GLU A 141 15.89 5.00 7.78
N THR A 142 15.47 3.77 8.01
CA THR A 142 14.86 2.87 7.02
C THR A 142 13.44 2.48 7.43
N ALA A 143 12.98 2.89 8.61
CA ALA A 143 11.57 2.91 9.01
C ALA A 143 11.23 4.18 9.81
N MET A 144 9.95 4.56 9.82
CA MET A 144 9.46 5.71 10.57
C MET A 144 8.03 5.49 11.09
N ILE A 145 7.73 6.02 12.28
CA ILE A 145 6.37 6.26 12.74
C ILE A 145 5.94 7.63 12.21
N CYS A 146 5.08 7.62 11.20
CA CYS A 146 4.61 8.84 10.53
C CYS A 146 3.58 9.59 11.40
N GLY A 147 2.67 8.85 12.02
CA GLY A 147 1.64 9.41 12.88
C GLY A 147 0.95 8.35 13.72
N GLU A 148 0.16 8.81 14.67
CA GLU A 148 -0.59 7.95 15.59
C GLU A 148 -2.05 8.41 15.64
N LEU A 149 -2.97 7.48 15.39
CA LEU A 149 -4.39 7.65 15.74
C LEU A 149 -4.58 7.09 17.14
N TYR A 150 -5.11 7.87 18.08
CA TYR A 150 -5.30 7.41 19.45
C TYR A 150 -6.64 7.84 20.03
N ARG A 151 -7.18 7.01 20.92
CA ARG A 151 -8.39 7.32 21.68
C ARG A 151 -8.09 8.33 22.78
N ARG A 152 -8.96 9.34 22.93
CA ARG A 152 -8.91 10.30 24.04
C ARG A 152 -10.32 10.75 24.40
N GLY A 153 -10.80 10.34 25.58
CA GLY A 153 -12.21 10.50 25.94
C GLY A 153 -13.08 9.66 24.99
N ASP A 154 -14.18 10.22 24.51
CA ASP A 154 -15.13 9.53 23.63
C ASP A 154 -14.77 9.61 22.14
N GLY A 155 -13.59 10.14 21.80
CA GLY A 155 -13.20 10.41 20.42
C GLY A 155 -11.78 9.98 20.06
N TRP A 156 -11.47 10.11 18.77
CA TRP A 156 -10.15 9.86 18.22
C TRP A 156 -9.40 11.15 17.93
N ARG A 157 -8.08 11.06 17.99
CA ARG A 157 -7.17 12.15 17.68
C ARG A 157 -6.04 11.64 16.81
N LEU A 158 -5.56 12.50 15.91
CA LEU A 158 -4.32 12.27 15.17
C LEU A 158 -3.19 13.01 15.87
N ARG A 159 -2.05 12.36 16.06
CA ARG A 159 -0.78 12.96 16.47
C ARG A 159 0.24 12.83 15.35
N ALA A 160 0.92 13.93 15.04
CA ALA A 160 2.09 13.94 14.18
C ALA A 160 3.30 13.45 14.98
N VAL A 161 3.91 12.33 14.56
CA VAL A 161 5.01 11.68 15.31
C VAL A 161 6.34 11.96 14.63
N GLY A 162 6.58 11.42 13.44
CA GLY A 162 7.81 11.64 12.67
C GLY A 162 9.05 11.12 13.41
N GLU A 163 8.93 9.97 14.06
CA GLU A 163 10.03 9.28 14.74
C GLU A 163 10.63 8.25 13.81
N GLY A 164 11.96 8.23 13.68
CA GLY A 164 12.66 7.39 12.73
C GLY A 164 13.46 6.28 13.41
N TYR A 165 13.63 5.18 12.68
CA TYR A 165 14.27 3.95 13.11
C TYR A 165 15.39 3.59 12.14
N SER A 166 16.63 3.53 12.65
CA SER A 166 17.81 3.11 11.87
C SER A 166 17.89 1.59 11.71
N ASP A 167 17.38 0.83 12.68
CA ASP A 167 17.29 -0.64 12.64
C ASP A 167 16.08 -1.15 11.82
N GLY A 168 15.49 -0.25 11.03
CA GLY A 168 14.41 -0.54 10.10
C GLY A 168 13.11 -1.01 10.72
N LEU A 169 12.30 -1.66 9.88
CA LEU A 169 10.97 -2.12 10.27
C LEU A 169 11.03 -3.19 11.36
N VAL A 170 12.08 -4.02 11.38
CA VAL A 170 12.28 -5.08 12.38
C VAL A 170 12.48 -4.46 13.76
N GLY A 171 13.37 -3.47 13.88
CA GLY A 171 13.57 -2.75 15.15
C GLY A 171 12.28 -2.08 15.63
N LEU A 172 11.58 -1.39 14.73
CA LEU A 172 10.28 -0.77 15.03
C LEU A 172 9.27 -1.80 15.53
N ALA A 173 9.09 -2.91 14.81
CA ALA A 173 8.10 -3.93 15.17
C ALA A 173 8.42 -4.60 16.52
N THR A 174 9.70 -4.86 16.78
CA THR A 174 10.19 -5.47 18.02
C THR A 174 9.91 -4.58 19.24
N ASP A 175 10.10 -3.27 19.13
CA ASP A 175 9.80 -2.31 20.20
C ASP A 175 8.34 -2.41 20.67
N PHE A 176 7.42 -2.67 19.74
CA PHE A 176 5.98 -2.81 20.01
C PHE A 176 5.53 -4.25 20.32
N GLY A 177 6.45 -5.21 20.34
CA GLY A 177 6.19 -6.59 20.77
C GLY A 177 5.85 -7.59 19.67
N ILE A 178 6.14 -7.25 18.42
CA ILE A 178 6.12 -8.22 17.32
C ILE A 178 7.38 -9.07 17.39
N SER A 179 7.23 -10.39 17.26
CA SER A 179 8.36 -11.29 17.11
C SER A 179 8.61 -11.50 15.62
N VAL A 180 9.82 -11.15 15.15
CA VAL A 180 10.22 -11.40 13.75
C VAL A 180 11.10 -12.64 13.75
N ASP A 181 10.51 -13.80 13.49
CA ASP A 181 11.29 -15.00 13.21
C ASP A 181 11.85 -14.90 11.78
N GLU A 182 13.16 -14.73 11.68
CA GLU A 182 13.89 -14.66 10.39
C GLU A 182 14.00 -16.05 9.70
N SER A 183 13.17 -17.01 10.12
CA SER A 183 13.09 -18.39 9.64
C SER A 183 11.66 -18.73 9.18
N ALA A 184 11.07 -17.89 8.33
CA ALA A 184 9.85 -18.25 7.62
C ALA A 184 10.18 -18.87 6.25
N GLU A 185 10.72 -20.08 6.26
CA GLU A 185 10.29 -21.06 5.26
C GLU A 185 8.77 -21.23 5.42
N PRO A 186 7.99 -21.41 4.34
CA PRO A 186 6.54 -21.41 4.42
C PRO A 186 6.08 -22.52 5.37
N ASP A 187 5.63 -22.12 6.56
CA ASP A 187 5.11 -23.04 7.55
C ASP A 187 3.80 -23.64 7.02
N ALA A 188 3.93 -24.88 6.56
CA ALA A 188 2.80 -25.73 6.30
C ALA A 188 2.17 -26.11 7.64
N ALA A 189 1.06 -25.43 7.94
CA ALA A 189 -0.01 -25.89 8.82
C ALA A 189 0.32 -26.00 10.32
N SER A 190 -0.05 -24.94 11.04
CA SER A 190 -0.62 -25.12 12.38
C SER A 190 -1.97 -25.84 12.26
N ALA A 191 -1.98 -27.14 12.51
CA ALA A 191 -3.15 -27.88 12.92
C ALA A 191 -2.86 -28.55 14.27
N ASP A 192 -3.59 -28.10 15.28
CA ASP A 192 -3.69 -28.68 16.61
C ASP A 192 -4.08 -30.18 16.51
N GLY A 193 -3.56 -31.01 17.43
CA GLY A 193 -3.35 -32.47 17.31
C GLY A 193 -4.55 -33.41 17.03
N PRO A 194 -4.28 -34.72 16.81
CA PRO A 194 -4.33 -35.63 17.96
C PRO A 194 -3.23 -36.74 18.01
N GLU A 195 -3.13 -37.36 19.18
CA GLU A 195 -2.20 -38.43 19.63
C GLU A 195 -1.89 -39.58 18.63
N PRO A 196 -0.73 -40.27 18.78
CA PRO A 196 -0.34 -41.36 17.89
C PRO A 196 -1.09 -42.66 18.24
N VAL A 197 -1.90 -43.15 17.30
CA VAL A 197 -2.46 -44.51 17.31
C VAL A 197 -1.41 -45.50 16.79
N PRO A 198 -1.23 -46.69 17.40
CA PRO A 198 -0.16 -47.63 17.02
C PRO A 198 -0.48 -48.34 15.68
N GLY A 199 0.57 -48.63 14.93
CA GLY A 199 0.50 -49.07 13.52
C GLY A 199 -0.18 -50.43 13.25
N PRO A 200 -0.56 -50.69 11.99
CA PRO A 200 -1.22 -51.93 11.57
C PRO A 200 -0.25 -53.12 11.48
N PRO A 201 -0.73 -54.37 11.64
CA PRO A 201 0.11 -55.56 11.62
C PRO A 201 0.50 -55.97 10.19
N VAL A 202 1.66 -56.61 10.11
CA VAL A 202 2.33 -57.14 8.92
C VAL A 202 1.46 -58.18 8.20
N ALA A 203 1.29 -58.04 6.88
CA ALA A 203 0.72 -59.07 6.02
C ALA A 203 1.83 -59.94 5.41
N GLU A 204 1.62 -61.25 5.51
CA GLU A 204 2.46 -62.39 5.11
C GLU A 204 2.70 -62.50 3.58
N PRO A 205 3.82 -63.08 3.09
CA PRO A 205 4.15 -63.09 1.67
C PRO A 205 3.48 -64.26 0.91
N ALA A 206 2.99 -63.99 -0.31
CA ALA A 206 2.47 -65.00 -1.24
C ALA A 206 3.59 -65.71 -2.05
N PRO A 207 3.42 -66.98 -2.46
CA PRO A 207 4.43 -67.79 -3.14
C PRO A 207 4.54 -67.50 -4.66
N PRO A 208 5.61 -67.94 -5.35
CA PRO A 208 5.83 -67.63 -6.76
C PRO A 208 5.11 -68.62 -7.69
N LEU A 209 4.62 -68.13 -8.84
CA LEU A 209 4.25 -68.99 -9.97
C LEU A 209 5.07 -68.65 -11.22
N VAL A 210 5.48 -69.72 -11.89
CA VAL A 210 6.45 -69.81 -12.99
C VAL A 210 5.81 -69.53 -14.35
N ALA A 211 6.58 -68.96 -15.28
CA ALA A 211 6.21 -68.63 -16.65
C ALA A 211 5.97 -69.84 -17.58
N PRO A 212 5.26 -69.62 -18.71
CA PRO A 212 5.78 -70.10 -20.01
C PRO A 212 5.62 -69.07 -21.15
N GLY A 213 6.55 -69.05 -22.12
CA GLY A 213 6.43 -68.34 -23.42
C GLY A 213 5.86 -69.24 -24.54
N PRO A 214 5.99 -68.94 -25.86
CA PRO A 214 6.22 -67.67 -26.57
C PRO A 214 5.06 -67.24 -27.54
N MET A 215 5.29 -66.15 -28.28
CA MET A 215 4.43 -65.26 -29.11
C MET A 215 3.55 -65.90 -30.22
N PRO A 216 2.55 -65.16 -30.74
CA PRO A 216 2.73 -64.60 -32.09
C PRO A 216 2.28 -63.14 -32.29
N GLU A 217 2.78 -62.58 -33.37
CA GLU A 217 2.78 -61.19 -33.86
C GLU A 217 1.42 -60.71 -34.41
N ALA A 218 1.07 -59.43 -34.19
CA ALA A 218 0.09 -58.70 -35.02
C ALA A 218 0.22 -57.16 -34.93
N ALA A 219 0.71 -56.57 -36.03
CA ALA A 219 0.40 -55.29 -36.70
C ALA A 219 0.44 -53.91 -35.97
N PRO A 220 0.98 -52.85 -36.62
CA PRO A 220 1.05 -51.49 -36.07
C PRO A 220 -0.20 -50.67 -36.36
N VAL A 221 -0.63 -49.83 -35.40
CA VAL A 221 -1.60 -48.75 -35.60
C VAL A 221 -0.88 -47.40 -35.79
N PRO A 222 -1.40 -46.47 -36.63
CA PRO A 222 -0.65 -45.33 -37.14
C PRO A 222 -0.60 -44.14 -36.18
N ALA A 223 0.51 -43.40 -36.22
CA ALA A 223 0.70 -42.14 -35.51
C ALA A 223 -0.06 -41.00 -36.22
N THR A 224 -0.97 -40.34 -35.50
CA THR A 224 -1.57 -39.06 -35.90
C THR A 224 -0.64 -37.91 -35.50
N SER A 225 -0.01 -37.30 -36.51
CA SER A 225 0.76 -36.07 -36.39
C SER A 225 -0.15 -34.83 -36.39
N PHE A 226 -0.07 -34.00 -35.36
CA PHE A 226 -0.60 -32.63 -35.39
C PHE A 226 0.51 -31.65 -35.84
N PRO A 227 0.23 -30.69 -36.73
CA PRO A 227 1.22 -29.74 -37.25
C PRO A 227 1.53 -28.57 -36.28
N LEU A 228 2.81 -28.20 -36.22
CA LEU A 228 3.34 -27.02 -35.53
C LEU A 228 3.08 -25.72 -36.33
N PRO A 229 2.85 -24.55 -35.69
CA PRO A 229 2.76 -23.26 -36.36
C PRO A 229 4.14 -22.74 -36.84
N PRO A 230 4.20 -21.95 -37.92
CA PRO A 230 5.47 -21.50 -38.52
C PRO A 230 6.18 -20.40 -37.71
N GLN A 231 7.50 -20.54 -37.60
CA GLN A 231 8.45 -19.56 -37.05
C GLN A 231 8.83 -18.53 -38.13
N GLN A 232 8.81 -17.22 -37.81
CA GLN A 232 9.36 -16.16 -38.67
C GLN A 232 10.80 -15.81 -38.24
N PRO A 233 11.75 -15.64 -39.19
CA PRO A 233 13.12 -15.19 -38.87
C PRO A 233 13.23 -13.66 -38.77
N PRO A 234 14.25 -13.12 -38.07
CA PRO A 234 14.48 -11.69 -37.93
C PRO A 234 15.23 -11.12 -39.14
N SER A 235 14.87 -9.91 -39.60
CA SER A 235 15.64 -9.18 -40.61
C SER A 235 16.03 -7.79 -40.13
N TYR A 236 17.34 -7.57 -40.01
CA TYR A 236 18.00 -6.28 -39.82
C TYR A 236 18.13 -5.55 -41.17
N GLY A 237 18.04 -4.21 -41.18
CA GLY A 237 18.47 -3.40 -42.34
C GLY A 237 17.87 -1.98 -42.41
N TYR A 238 18.63 -0.98 -41.96
CA TYR A 238 18.56 0.44 -42.36
C TYR A 238 19.46 0.64 -43.62
N PRO A 239 19.66 1.83 -44.29
CA PRO A 239 18.98 3.16 -44.42
C PRO A 239 18.58 3.46 -45.92
N PRO A 240 18.29 4.72 -46.42
CA PRO A 240 18.55 6.08 -45.89
C PRO A 240 17.39 7.10 -45.92
N ALA A 241 17.70 8.24 -45.30
CA ALA A 241 16.85 9.40 -45.06
C ALA A 241 16.55 10.25 -46.32
N ALA A 242 15.34 10.83 -46.35
CA ALA A 242 15.01 12.02 -47.12
C ALA A 242 14.28 13.01 -46.19
N ALA A 243 14.78 14.24 -46.16
CA ALA A 243 14.32 15.32 -45.31
C ALA A 243 12.98 15.90 -45.78
N THR A 244 12.02 16.01 -44.86
CA THR A 244 10.92 16.98 -44.95
C THR A 244 10.97 17.87 -43.73
N GLN A 245 11.25 19.16 -43.97
CA GLN A 245 11.14 20.20 -42.97
C GLN A 245 9.67 20.33 -42.55
N GLN A 246 9.37 20.05 -41.28
CA GLN A 246 8.13 20.46 -40.64
C GLN A 246 8.50 21.27 -39.39
N GLN A 247 7.99 22.51 -39.37
CA GLN A 247 8.15 23.48 -38.30
C GLN A 247 7.49 22.98 -37.00
N PRO A 248 8.02 23.32 -35.81
CA PRO A 248 7.41 22.96 -34.54
C PRO A 248 6.13 23.78 -34.27
N PRO A 249 5.09 23.21 -33.65
CA PRO A 249 4.00 24.00 -33.08
C PRO A 249 4.53 24.78 -31.87
N ALA A 250 4.48 26.10 -31.96
CA ALA A 250 4.81 27.00 -30.86
C ALA A 250 3.76 26.90 -29.75
N TYR A 251 4.23 26.66 -28.52
CA TYR A 251 3.47 26.82 -27.29
C TYR A 251 2.96 28.28 -27.19
N GLY A 252 1.66 28.48 -27.31
CA GLY A 252 1.00 29.76 -27.08
C GLY A 252 0.79 30.00 -25.59
N TYR A 253 1.44 31.02 -25.05
CA TYR A 253 1.09 31.63 -23.77
C TYR A 253 -0.34 32.22 -23.82
N PRO A 254 -1.13 32.14 -22.73
CA PRO A 254 -2.35 32.95 -22.62
C PRO A 254 -1.97 34.44 -22.49
N GLN A 255 -2.59 35.27 -23.32
CA GLN A 255 -2.45 36.73 -23.33
C GLN A 255 -3.00 37.33 -22.02
N PRO A 256 -2.38 38.38 -21.45
CA PRO A 256 -3.01 39.15 -20.38
C PRO A 256 -4.22 39.92 -20.94
N VAL A 257 -5.38 39.74 -20.32
CA VAL A 257 -6.57 40.56 -20.57
C VAL A 257 -6.35 41.97 -20.03
N SER A 258 -6.13 42.92 -20.95
CA SER A 258 -6.16 44.35 -20.64
C SER A 258 -7.61 44.79 -20.42
N ALA A 259 -7.90 45.24 -19.20
CA ALA A 259 -9.18 45.79 -18.81
C ALA A 259 -9.42 47.17 -19.44
N TRP A 260 -10.43 47.25 -20.33
CA TRP A 260 -11.16 48.49 -20.60
C TRP A 260 -12.65 48.14 -20.72
N PRO A 261 -13.54 48.76 -19.93
CA PRO A 261 -14.97 48.51 -20.05
C PRO A 261 -15.51 49.19 -21.33
N ASP A 262 -16.42 48.49 -22.01
CA ASP A 262 -17.17 48.97 -23.16
C ASP A 262 -18.04 50.19 -22.75
N PRO A 263 -17.86 51.38 -23.34
CA PRO A 263 -18.61 52.58 -22.97
C PRO A 263 -20.11 52.50 -23.30
N ALA A 264 -20.56 51.46 -24.02
CA ALA A 264 -21.95 51.28 -24.40
C ALA A 264 -22.73 50.27 -23.52
N PHE A 265 -22.11 49.66 -22.50
CA PHE A 265 -22.80 48.69 -21.66
C PHE A 265 -23.77 49.37 -20.67
N LYS A 266 -25.08 49.19 -20.88
CA LYS A 266 -26.13 49.57 -19.91
C LYS A 266 -26.65 48.35 -19.18
N LEU A 267 -26.60 48.38 -17.85
CA LEU A 267 -27.23 47.38 -16.99
C LEU A 267 -28.77 47.36 -17.21
N PRO A 268 -29.40 46.17 -17.27
CA PRO A 268 -30.86 46.08 -17.29
C PRO A 268 -31.45 46.53 -15.94
N PRO A 269 -32.67 47.11 -15.93
CA PRO A 269 -33.30 47.57 -14.70
C PRO A 269 -33.59 46.39 -13.76
N GLN A 270 -33.16 46.52 -12.50
CA GLN A 270 -33.42 45.54 -11.45
C GLN A 270 -34.91 45.52 -11.12
N GLY A 271 -35.53 44.34 -11.17
CA GLY A 271 -36.90 44.10 -10.74
C GLY A 271 -37.08 44.21 -9.23
N PRO A 272 -38.32 44.40 -8.73
CA PRO A 272 -38.59 44.74 -7.34
C PRO A 272 -38.19 43.63 -6.36
N GLN A 273 -37.47 44.02 -5.32
CA GLN A 273 -37.08 43.21 -4.17
C GLN A 273 -38.32 42.97 -3.28
N PHE A 274 -38.77 41.73 -3.15
CA PHE A 274 -39.76 41.37 -2.14
C PHE A 274 -39.08 41.30 -0.76
N ILE A 275 -39.37 42.28 0.08
CA ILE A 275 -39.06 42.27 1.52
C ILE A 275 -40.18 41.48 2.20
N GLY A 276 -39.86 40.29 2.71
CA GLY A 276 -40.73 39.52 3.59
C GLY A 276 -40.62 40.01 5.03
N GLN A 277 -41.76 40.40 5.60
CA GLN A 277 -42.04 40.43 7.04
C GLN A 277 -42.57 39.06 7.47
#